data_AF-A0A960HMD6-F1
#
_entry.id   AF-A0A960HMD6-F1
#
_cell.length_a   1.000
_cell.length_b   1.000
_cell.length_c   1.000
_cell.angle_alpha   90.00
_cell.angle_beta   90.00
_cell.angle_gamma   90.00
#
_symmetry.space_group_name_H-M   'P 1'
#
loop_
_entity.id
_entity.type
_entity.pdbx_description
1 polymer ?
#
loop_
_entity_poly.entity_id
_entity_poly.type
_entity_poly.pdbx_seq_one_letter_code
_entity_poly.pdbx_strand_id
1 'polypeptide(L)'
;AQFFGTAAHQIGNLQSIIRLTAKLRFLTGVASLIVKANGRDRDPAIKAQLADLSTVATVSEALTETSHAKATLDDHGVYRPDGQYLYAALGMQTEVYPKAVKLLGELAGGGPIQVPSSVLDFDDPDEVAAMDVVMGSDQLPVRDRVKLFKLAWDLVGSEFAGRHVQYERFYSGAPAVVKMHAHRHYPFAEAEALAQDFLAAYP
;
A
#
# COMPACT_ATOMS: atom_id res chain seq x y z
N ALA A 1 28.89 -6.67 -6.44
CA ALA A 1 29.15 -5.22 -6.30
C ALA A 1 28.77 -4.42 -7.56
N GLN A 2 28.97 -4.94 -8.78
CA GLN A 2 28.70 -4.19 -10.03
C GLN A 2 27.24 -3.70 -10.19
N PHE A 3 26.22 -4.51 -9.89
CA PHE A 3 24.82 -4.13 -10.10
C PHE A 3 24.39 -2.86 -9.33
N PHE A 4 24.71 -2.78 -8.04
CA PHE A 4 24.26 -1.70 -7.14
C PHE A 4 24.78 -0.30 -7.50
N GLY A 5 25.87 -0.21 -8.28
CA GLY A 5 26.40 1.06 -8.79
C GLY A 5 25.72 1.54 -10.08
N THR A 6 25.03 0.65 -10.79
CA THR A 6 24.44 0.96 -12.10
C THR A 6 23.05 1.59 -11.99
N ALA A 7 22.65 2.33 -13.03
CA ALA A 7 21.30 2.88 -13.15
C ALA A 7 20.23 1.78 -13.10
N ALA A 8 20.56 0.56 -13.56
CA ALA A 8 19.64 -0.59 -13.55
C ALA A 8 19.10 -0.91 -12.15
N HIS A 9 19.89 -0.75 -11.09
CA HIS A 9 19.42 -0.95 -9.72
C HIS A 9 18.35 0.08 -9.33
N GLN A 10 18.58 1.37 -9.60
CA GLN A 10 17.62 2.43 -9.28
C GLN A 10 16.36 2.34 -10.13
N ILE A 11 16.50 2.06 -11.43
CA ILE A 11 15.35 1.93 -12.35
C ILE A 11 14.50 0.71 -11.98
N GLY A 12 15.12 -0.43 -11.62
CA GLY A 12 14.41 -1.62 -11.15
C GLY A 12 13.65 -1.37 -9.84
N ASN A 13 14.25 -0.64 -8.90
CA ASN A 13 13.57 -0.25 -7.67
C ASN A 13 12.43 0.74 -7.93
N LEU A 14 12.59 1.69 -8.87
CA LEU A 14 11.53 2.61 -9.25
C LEU A 14 10.30 1.86 -9.77
N GLN A 15 10.50 0.89 -10.67
CA GLN A 15 9.42 0.03 -11.15
C GLN A 15 8.71 -0.68 -9.99
N SER A 16 9.48 -1.16 -9.01
CA SER A 16 8.96 -1.89 -7.86
C SER A 16 8.08 -1.00 -6.97
N ILE A 17 8.47 0.26 -6.77
CA ILE A 17 7.67 1.23 -6.02
C ILE A 17 6.42 1.63 -6.80
N ILE A 18 6.51 1.89 -8.11
CA ILE A 18 5.33 2.16 -8.97
C ILE A 18 4.28 1.06 -8.82
N ARG A 19 4.71 -0.21 -8.85
CA ARG A 19 3.84 -1.37 -8.67
C ARG A 19 3.25 -1.42 -7.25
N LEU A 20 4.01 -1.08 -6.21
CA LEU A 20 3.50 -0.99 -4.85
C LEU A 20 2.45 0.12 -4.72
N THR A 21 2.70 1.31 -5.27
CA THR A 21 1.75 2.43 -5.27
C THR A 21 0.44 2.04 -5.94
N ALA A 22 0.49 1.39 -7.10
CA ALA A 22 -0.71 0.88 -7.78
C ALA A 22 -1.49 -0.11 -6.89
N LYS A 23 -0.78 -0.99 -6.19
CA LYS A 23 -1.39 -1.94 -5.25
C LYS A 23 -2.03 -1.23 -4.06
N LEU A 24 -1.39 -0.23 -3.47
CA LEU A 24 -1.95 0.56 -2.37
C LEU A 24 -3.22 1.30 -2.79
N ARG A 25 -3.22 1.93 -3.99
CA ARG A 25 -4.43 2.55 -4.54
C ARG A 25 -5.57 1.53 -4.72
N PHE A 26 -5.25 0.31 -5.16
CA PHE A 26 -6.25 -0.76 -5.28
C PHE A 26 -6.83 -1.16 -3.91
N LEU A 27 -5.98 -1.36 -2.89
CA LEU A 27 -6.44 -1.65 -1.52
C LEU A 27 -7.36 -0.54 -0.98
N THR A 28 -6.99 0.73 -1.18
CA THR A 28 -7.81 1.89 -0.82
C THR A 28 -9.16 1.89 -1.53
N GLY A 29 -9.19 1.55 -2.82
CA GLY A 29 -10.42 1.42 -3.60
C GLY A 29 -11.34 0.33 -3.04
N VAL A 30 -10.81 -0.85 -2.74
CA VAL A 30 -11.58 -1.95 -2.13
C VAL A 30 -12.12 -1.54 -0.77
N ALA A 31 -11.30 -0.91 0.08
CA ALA A 31 -11.74 -0.41 1.38
C ALA A 31 -12.88 0.61 1.26
N SER A 32 -12.78 1.55 0.32
CA SER A 32 -13.83 2.55 0.05
C SER A 32 -15.15 1.89 -0.37
N LEU A 33 -15.08 0.87 -1.23
CA LEU A 33 -16.26 0.11 -1.67
C LEU A 33 -16.89 -0.67 -0.51
N ILE A 34 -16.08 -1.30 0.35
CA ILE A 34 -16.56 -2.04 1.52
C ILE A 34 -17.32 -1.12 2.47
N VAL A 35 -16.76 0.05 2.77
CA VAL A 35 -17.37 1.03 3.66
C VAL A 35 -18.73 1.49 3.15
N LYS A 36 -18.86 1.72 1.82
CA LYS A 36 -20.12 2.05 1.17
C LYS A 36 -21.11 0.88 1.18
N ALA A 37 -20.65 -0.33 0.87
CA ALA A 37 -21.47 -1.53 0.90
C ALA A 37 -22.03 -1.84 2.30
N ASN A 38 -21.35 -1.39 3.36
CA ASN A 38 -21.83 -1.49 4.74
C ASN A 38 -22.70 -0.30 5.18
N GLY A 39 -22.89 0.73 4.33
CA GLY A 39 -23.63 1.94 4.68
C GLY A 39 -22.95 2.79 5.77
N ARG A 40 -21.62 2.72 5.87
CA ARG A 40 -20.82 3.36 6.94
C ARG A 40 -19.94 4.49 6.45
N ASP A 41 -20.08 4.91 5.19
CA ASP A 41 -19.27 5.95 4.55
C ASP A 41 -19.49 7.36 5.11
N ARG A 42 -20.55 7.56 5.89
CA ARG A 42 -20.84 8.80 6.60
C ARG A 42 -20.30 8.86 8.03
N ASP A 43 -19.91 7.72 8.61
CA ASP A 43 -19.40 7.61 9.98
C ASP A 43 -18.02 8.29 10.10
N PRO A 44 -17.85 9.29 10.98
CA PRO A 44 -16.57 9.98 11.17
C PRO A 44 -15.41 9.06 11.53
N ALA A 45 -15.62 8.04 12.36
CA ALA A 45 -14.57 7.11 12.76
C ALA A 45 -14.10 6.24 11.58
N ILE A 46 -15.05 5.80 10.74
CA ILE A 46 -14.74 5.02 9.53
C ILE A 46 -14.07 5.88 8.47
N LYS A 47 -14.50 7.13 8.30
CA LYS A 47 -13.81 8.09 7.42
C LYS A 47 -12.36 8.31 7.84
N ALA A 48 -12.08 8.41 9.15
CA ALA A 48 -10.72 8.56 9.66
C ALA A 48 -9.85 7.33 9.32
N GLN A 49 -10.37 6.11 9.52
CA GLN A 49 -9.65 4.88 9.16
C GLN A 49 -9.40 4.76 7.64
N LEU A 50 -10.38 5.12 6.81
CA LEU A 50 -10.21 5.15 5.36
C LEU A 50 -9.17 6.21 4.94
N ALA A 51 -9.15 7.36 5.64
CA ALA A 51 -8.18 8.42 5.40
C ALA A 51 -6.75 7.99 5.76
N ASP A 52 -6.55 7.19 6.82
CA ASP A 52 -5.24 6.61 7.13
C ASP A 52 -4.71 5.75 5.97
N LEU A 53 -5.58 4.92 5.39
CA LEU A 53 -5.21 4.07 4.25
C LEU A 53 -4.92 4.90 2.99
N SER A 54 -5.77 5.87 2.67
CA SER A 54 -5.52 6.75 1.52
C SER A 54 -4.25 7.58 1.69
N THR A 55 -3.95 8.05 2.90
CA THR A 55 -2.72 8.82 3.20
C THR A 55 -1.48 8.00 2.89
N VAL A 56 -1.45 6.73 3.29
CA VAL A 56 -0.34 5.82 2.98
C VAL A 56 -0.16 5.64 1.47
N ALA A 57 -1.25 5.48 0.72
CA ALA A 57 -1.20 5.39 -0.74
C ALA A 57 -0.67 6.69 -1.38
N THR A 58 -1.18 7.84 -0.95
CA THR A 58 -0.77 9.17 -1.46
C THR A 58 0.69 9.48 -1.17
N VAL A 59 1.21 9.12 0.01
CA VAL A 59 2.63 9.33 0.34
C VAL A 59 3.53 8.48 -0.57
N SER A 60 3.16 7.21 -0.80
CA SER A 60 3.91 6.35 -1.73
C SER A 60 3.91 6.91 -3.16
N GLU A 61 2.78 7.42 -3.61
CA GLU A 61 2.61 8.08 -4.90
C GLU A 61 3.49 9.34 -5.01
N ALA A 62 3.43 10.23 -4.03
CA ALA A 62 4.20 11.46 -4.03
C ALA A 62 5.72 11.20 -4.07
N LEU A 63 6.22 10.22 -3.31
CA LEU A 63 7.63 9.84 -3.35
C LEU A 63 8.04 9.27 -4.72
N THR A 64 7.16 8.47 -5.33
CA THR A 64 7.38 7.91 -6.67
C THR A 64 7.48 9.01 -7.72
N GLU A 65 6.51 9.91 -7.75
CA GLU A 65 6.48 11.02 -8.69
C GLU A 65 7.66 11.98 -8.48
N THR A 66 8.00 12.29 -7.24
CA THR A 66 9.14 13.16 -6.91
C THR A 66 10.46 12.53 -7.35
N SER A 67 10.63 11.22 -7.17
CA SER A 67 11.84 10.52 -7.61
C SER A 67 12.03 10.59 -9.13
N HIS A 68 10.92 10.60 -9.88
CA HIS A 68 10.94 10.78 -11.33
C HIS A 68 11.23 12.22 -11.70
N ALA A 69 10.49 13.17 -11.14
CA ALA A 69 10.60 14.60 -11.46
C ALA A 69 12.00 15.17 -11.17
N LYS A 70 12.71 14.62 -10.19
CA LYS A 70 14.07 15.02 -9.81
C LYS A 70 15.17 14.13 -10.39
N ALA A 71 14.85 13.30 -11.38
CA ALA A 71 15.83 12.43 -12.01
C ALA A 71 17.01 13.23 -12.61
N THR A 72 18.23 12.71 -12.46
CA THR A 72 19.46 13.33 -12.96
C THR A 72 20.14 12.46 -14.00
N LEU A 73 20.81 13.07 -14.97
CA LEU A 73 21.60 12.37 -15.98
C LEU A 73 22.93 11.92 -15.37
N ASP A 74 23.30 10.65 -15.55
CA ASP A 74 24.60 10.14 -15.11
C ASP A 74 25.69 10.26 -16.17
N ASP A 75 26.94 9.92 -15.79
CA ASP A 75 28.13 10.01 -16.65
C ASP A 75 28.06 9.11 -17.89
N HIS A 76 27.08 8.22 -17.97
CA HIS A 76 26.84 7.32 -19.10
C HIS A 76 25.64 7.76 -19.96
N GLY A 77 25.05 8.91 -19.68
CA GLY A 77 23.91 9.43 -20.42
C GLY A 77 22.58 8.76 -20.07
N VAL A 78 22.47 8.14 -18.89
CA VAL A 78 21.23 7.50 -18.41
C VAL A 78 20.59 8.36 -17.32
N TYR A 79 19.29 8.64 -17.45
CA TYR A 79 18.53 9.30 -16.38
C TYR A 79 18.31 8.34 -15.22
N ARG A 80 18.71 8.76 -14.02
CA ARG A 80 18.54 8.02 -12.76
C ARG A 80 17.50 8.72 -11.91
N PRO A 81 16.48 8.00 -11.41
CA PRO A 81 15.54 8.60 -10.46
C PRO A 81 16.28 9.06 -9.22
N ASP A 82 15.79 10.14 -8.62
CA ASP A 82 16.39 10.71 -7.43
C ASP A 82 16.39 9.68 -6.29
N GLY A 83 17.59 9.42 -5.77
CA GLY A 83 17.80 8.37 -4.77
C GLY A 83 17.20 8.71 -3.42
N GLN A 84 17.13 9.99 -3.02
CA GLN A 84 16.57 10.39 -1.73
C GLN A 84 15.11 9.95 -1.64
N TYR A 85 14.32 10.25 -2.66
CA TYR A 85 12.88 9.93 -2.68
C TYR A 85 12.61 8.46 -3.01
N LEU A 86 13.37 7.87 -3.93
CA LEU A 86 13.25 6.45 -4.28
C LEU A 86 13.49 5.55 -3.06
N TYR A 87 14.60 5.77 -2.34
CA TYR A 87 14.94 4.92 -1.21
C TYR A 87 14.19 5.28 0.07
N ALA A 88 13.63 6.49 0.18
CA ALA A 88 12.61 6.78 1.20
C ALA A 88 11.36 5.89 0.98
N ALA A 89 10.85 5.79 -0.25
CA ALA A 89 9.70 4.93 -0.55
C ALA A 89 10.01 3.45 -0.30
N LEU A 90 11.17 2.98 -0.75
CA LEU A 90 11.61 1.59 -0.56
C LEU A 90 11.84 1.27 0.92
N GLY A 91 12.45 2.19 1.68
CA GLY A 91 12.70 2.05 3.11
C GLY A 91 11.43 1.93 3.95
N MET A 92 10.33 2.53 3.50
CA MET A 92 9.03 2.45 4.18
C MET A 92 8.21 1.20 3.83
N GLN A 93 8.55 0.48 2.75
CA GLN A 93 7.65 -0.56 2.21
C GLN A 93 7.33 -1.68 3.22
N THR A 94 8.31 -2.03 4.05
CA THR A 94 8.23 -3.11 5.04
C THR A 94 7.16 -2.85 6.09
N GLU A 95 6.80 -1.58 6.27
CA GLU A 95 5.85 -1.09 7.26
C GLU A 95 4.53 -0.69 6.58
N VAL A 96 4.63 -0.04 5.42
CA VAL A 96 3.50 0.48 4.65
C VAL A 96 2.54 -0.60 4.17
N TYR A 97 3.02 -1.66 3.51
CA TYR A 97 2.12 -2.67 2.97
C TYR A 97 1.40 -3.48 4.06
N PRO A 98 2.08 -3.99 5.11
CA PRO A 98 1.39 -4.64 6.22
C PRO A 98 0.39 -3.73 6.93
N LYS A 99 0.70 -2.44 7.10
CA LYS A 99 -0.24 -1.45 7.64
C LYS A 99 -1.48 -1.32 6.76
N ALA A 100 -1.31 -1.23 5.44
CA ALA A 100 -2.43 -1.12 4.50
C ALA A 100 -3.34 -2.36 4.53
N VAL A 101 -2.76 -3.56 4.56
CA VAL A 101 -3.52 -4.82 4.69
C VAL A 101 -4.28 -4.87 6.02
N LYS A 102 -3.64 -4.46 7.12
CA LYS A 102 -4.30 -4.37 8.44
C LYS A 102 -5.51 -3.42 8.40
N LEU A 103 -5.34 -2.20 7.87
CA LEU A 103 -6.40 -1.21 7.79
C LEU A 103 -7.58 -1.70 6.93
N LEU A 104 -7.30 -2.34 5.79
CA LEU A 104 -8.34 -2.96 4.98
C LEU A 104 -9.09 -4.06 5.75
N GLY A 105 -8.37 -4.92 6.47
CA GLY A 105 -8.98 -5.96 7.31
C GLY A 105 -9.89 -5.38 8.41
N GLU A 106 -9.45 -4.30 9.08
CA GLU A 106 -10.24 -3.61 10.10
C GLU A 106 -11.51 -2.97 9.52
N LEU A 107 -11.41 -2.33 8.36
CA LEU A 107 -12.56 -1.77 7.64
C LEU A 107 -13.52 -2.85 7.12
N ALA A 108 -13.02 -4.03 6.76
CA ALA A 108 -13.82 -5.17 6.32
C ALA A 108 -14.52 -5.90 7.48
N GLY A 109 -13.94 -5.85 8.69
CA GLY A 109 -14.47 -6.53 9.86
C GLY A 109 -14.68 -8.02 9.63
N GLY A 110 -15.82 -8.55 10.10
CA GLY A 110 -16.19 -9.97 9.91
C GLY A 110 -16.75 -10.31 8.52
N GLY A 111 -16.96 -9.33 7.64
CA GLY A 111 -17.60 -9.52 6.33
C GLY A 111 -16.93 -10.59 5.45
N PRO A 112 -15.59 -10.65 5.35
CA PRO A 112 -14.89 -11.67 4.56
C PRO A 112 -15.13 -13.12 5.01
N ILE A 113 -15.59 -13.34 6.25
CA ILE A 113 -15.89 -14.68 6.81
C ILE A 113 -17.36 -15.06 6.56
N GLN A 114 -18.23 -14.07 6.37
CA GLN A 114 -19.68 -14.24 6.22
C GLN A 114 -20.11 -14.43 4.75
N VAL A 115 -19.24 -15.00 3.91
CA VAL A 115 -19.51 -15.24 2.49
C VAL A 115 -19.74 -16.73 2.22
N PRO A 116 -20.53 -17.10 1.20
CA PRO A 116 -20.73 -18.49 0.81
C PRO A 116 -19.41 -19.17 0.44
N SER A 117 -19.43 -20.51 0.46
CA SER A 117 -18.26 -21.32 0.16
C SER A 117 -17.82 -21.12 -1.29
N SER A 118 -18.78 -21.09 -2.22
CA SER A 118 -18.55 -21.15 -3.65
C SER A 118 -19.48 -20.23 -4.42
N VAL A 119 -19.18 -20.06 -5.70
CA VAL A 119 -20.14 -19.48 -6.66
C VAL A 119 -21.32 -20.42 -6.92
N LEU A 120 -21.13 -21.72 -6.71
CA LEU A 120 -22.16 -22.76 -6.90
C LEU A 120 -23.35 -22.56 -5.95
N ASP A 121 -23.13 -21.93 -4.79
CA ASP A 121 -24.17 -21.58 -3.81
C ASP A 121 -25.18 -20.54 -4.38
N PHE A 122 -24.90 -19.96 -5.55
CA PHE A 122 -25.85 -19.09 -6.28
C PHE A 122 -26.72 -19.85 -7.30
N ASP A 123 -26.49 -21.15 -7.50
CA ASP A 123 -27.28 -21.97 -8.44
C ASP A 123 -28.59 -22.46 -7.78
N ASP A 124 -28.66 -22.45 -6.44
CA ASP A 124 -29.87 -22.75 -5.67
C ASP A 124 -30.61 -21.46 -5.27
N PRO A 125 -31.84 -21.22 -5.79
CA PRO A 125 -32.65 -20.05 -5.44
C PRO A 125 -32.95 -19.92 -3.93
N ASP A 126 -33.08 -21.03 -3.21
CA ASP A 126 -33.38 -21.02 -1.78
C ASP A 126 -32.16 -20.57 -0.96
N GLU A 127 -30.95 -20.99 -1.36
CA GLU A 127 -29.70 -20.48 -0.77
C GLU A 127 -29.51 -19.00 -1.05
N VAL A 128 -29.80 -18.55 -2.28
CA VAL A 128 -29.74 -17.12 -2.64
C VAL A 128 -30.70 -16.29 -1.79
N ALA A 129 -31.93 -16.75 -1.60
CA ALA A 129 -32.90 -16.08 -0.75
C ALA A 129 -32.44 -16.03 0.71
N ALA A 130 -31.89 -17.13 1.24
CA ALA A 130 -31.34 -17.17 2.60
C ALA A 130 -30.14 -16.24 2.78
N MET A 131 -29.24 -16.18 1.79
CA MET A 131 -28.13 -15.24 1.78
C MET A 131 -28.62 -13.79 1.79
N ASP A 132 -29.61 -13.44 0.96
CA ASP A 132 -30.14 -12.08 0.91
C ASP A 132 -30.74 -11.65 2.27
N VAL A 133 -31.35 -12.57 3.02
CA VAL A 133 -31.84 -12.29 4.37
C VAL A 133 -30.70 -12.04 5.37
N VAL A 134 -29.63 -12.84 5.34
CA VAL A 134 -28.58 -12.81 6.38
C VAL A 134 -27.50 -11.76 6.10
N MET A 135 -27.14 -11.58 4.83
CA MET A 135 -26.05 -10.71 4.39
C MET A 135 -26.48 -9.62 3.40
N GLY A 136 -27.74 -9.60 2.97
CA GLY A 136 -28.25 -8.58 2.06
C GLY A 136 -28.18 -7.18 2.64
N SER A 137 -28.21 -6.20 1.74
CA SER A 137 -28.18 -4.79 2.07
C SER A 137 -28.83 -3.98 0.97
N ASP A 138 -29.56 -2.93 1.34
CA ASP A 138 -30.11 -1.96 0.39
C ASP A 138 -29.01 -1.22 -0.41
N GLN A 139 -27.74 -1.29 0.04
CA GLN A 139 -26.63 -0.63 -0.61
C GLN A 139 -26.08 -1.42 -1.81
N LEU A 140 -26.18 -2.75 -1.79
CA LEU A 140 -25.52 -3.61 -2.76
C LEU A 140 -26.21 -4.98 -2.83
N PRO A 141 -26.60 -5.47 -4.02
CA PRO A 141 -27.15 -6.81 -4.18
C PRO A 141 -26.22 -7.88 -3.60
N VAL A 142 -26.81 -8.93 -3.00
CA VAL A 142 -26.06 -9.98 -2.29
C VAL A 142 -24.92 -10.58 -3.12
N ARG A 143 -25.14 -10.82 -4.41
CA ARG A 143 -24.10 -11.36 -5.31
C ARG A 143 -22.88 -10.45 -5.44
N ASP A 144 -23.10 -9.15 -5.56
CA ASP A 144 -22.01 -8.18 -5.69
C ASP A 144 -21.32 -7.91 -4.35
N ARG A 145 -22.07 -7.98 -3.25
CA ARG A 145 -21.50 -7.97 -1.89
C ARG A 145 -20.57 -9.17 -1.69
N VAL A 146 -21.00 -10.38 -2.05
CA VAL A 146 -20.16 -11.58 -1.96
C VAL A 146 -18.89 -11.45 -2.80
N LYS A 147 -18.98 -10.94 -4.04
CA LYS A 147 -17.80 -10.67 -4.88
C LYS A 147 -16.81 -9.74 -4.17
N LEU A 148 -17.31 -8.63 -3.61
CA LEU A 148 -16.47 -7.63 -2.94
C LEU A 148 -15.77 -8.21 -1.71
N PHE A 149 -16.49 -8.96 -0.86
CA PHE A 149 -15.92 -9.53 0.35
C PHE A 149 -15.01 -10.75 0.09
N LYS A 150 -15.25 -11.55 -0.96
CA LYS A 150 -14.29 -12.56 -1.41
C LYS A 150 -13.01 -11.92 -1.97
N LEU A 151 -13.10 -10.82 -2.72
CA LEU A 151 -11.93 -10.04 -3.14
C LEU A 151 -11.16 -9.50 -1.92
N ALA A 152 -11.88 -8.95 -0.93
CA ALA A 152 -11.26 -8.47 0.30
C ALA A 152 -10.50 -9.60 1.03
N TRP A 153 -11.10 -10.78 1.14
CA TRP A 153 -10.46 -11.95 1.72
C TRP A 153 -9.16 -12.33 0.98
N ASP A 154 -9.18 -12.30 -0.35
CA ASP A 154 -8.00 -12.65 -1.15
C ASP A 154 -6.87 -11.60 -1.06
N LEU A 155 -7.16 -10.42 -0.51
CA LEU A 155 -6.17 -9.37 -0.25
C LEU A 155 -5.63 -9.39 1.18
N VAL A 156 -6.37 -9.96 2.14
CA VAL A 156 -6.02 -9.86 3.57
C VAL A 156 -5.80 -11.19 4.29
N GLY A 157 -6.40 -12.29 3.82
CA GLY A 157 -6.51 -13.52 4.60
C GLY A 157 -6.26 -14.83 3.85
N SER A 158 -6.30 -14.84 2.52
CA SER A 158 -5.94 -16.04 1.75
C SER A 158 -4.45 -16.38 1.84
N GLU A 159 -4.07 -17.59 1.43
CA GLU A 159 -2.65 -17.97 1.29
C GLU A 159 -1.91 -17.03 0.33
N PHE A 160 -2.58 -16.59 -0.74
CA PHE A 160 -2.06 -15.59 -1.68
C PHE A 160 -1.79 -14.25 -0.98
N ALA A 161 -2.72 -13.76 -0.15
CA ALA A 161 -2.53 -12.56 0.65
C ALA A 161 -1.33 -12.69 1.60
N GLY A 162 -1.23 -13.81 2.31
CA GLY A 162 -0.11 -14.10 3.22
C GLY A 162 1.24 -14.08 2.49
N ARG A 163 1.33 -14.74 1.34
CA ARG A 163 2.52 -14.69 0.46
C ARG A 163 2.83 -13.27 0.01
N HIS A 164 1.81 -12.47 -0.33
CA HIS A 164 2.00 -11.08 -0.74
C HIS A 164 2.52 -10.18 0.38
N VAL A 165 2.06 -10.36 1.63
CA VAL A 165 2.63 -9.65 2.78
C VAL A 165 4.10 -10.00 2.96
N GLN A 166 4.46 -11.28 2.84
CA GLN A 166 5.85 -11.72 2.94
C GLN A 166 6.71 -11.16 1.79
N TYR A 167 6.20 -11.17 0.56
CA TYR A 167 6.87 -10.61 -0.60
C TYR A 167 7.18 -9.12 -0.40
N GLU A 168 6.17 -8.31 -0.04
CA GLU A 168 6.36 -6.86 0.09
C GLU A 168 7.29 -6.49 1.26
N ARG A 169 7.43 -7.34 2.27
CA ARG A 169 8.42 -7.14 3.33
C ARG A 169 9.85 -7.36 2.87
N PHE A 170 10.11 -8.32 1.99
CA PHE A 170 11.46 -8.85 1.82
C PHE A 170 11.99 -8.89 0.39
N TYR A 171 11.19 -8.55 -0.65
CA TYR A 171 11.65 -8.68 -2.04
C TYR A 171 12.87 -7.80 -2.37
N SER A 172 13.02 -6.65 -1.70
CA SER A 172 14.17 -5.74 -1.87
C SER A 172 15.33 -6.05 -0.92
N GLY A 173 15.24 -7.12 -0.14
CA GLY A 173 16.23 -7.56 0.83
C GLY A 173 15.77 -7.39 2.28
N ALA A 174 16.68 -7.69 3.22
CA ALA A 174 16.41 -7.50 4.63
C ALA A 174 16.17 -6.01 4.95
N PRO A 175 15.25 -5.65 5.86
CA PRO A 175 14.90 -4.26 6.15
C PRO A 175 16.11 -3.36 6.46
N ALA A 176 17.11 -3.89 7.18
CA ALA A 176 18.34 -3.17 7.47
C ALA A 176 19.11 -2.77 6.21
N VAL A 177 19.21 -3.66 5.22
CA VAL A 177 19.91 -3.40 3.95
C VAL A 177 19.19 -2.30 3.16
N VAL A 178 17.85 -2.37 3.09
CA VAL A 178 17.04 -1.38 2.40
C VAL A 178 17.18 0.00 3.07
N LYS A 179 17.12 0.06 4.40
CA LYS A 179 17.30 1.30 5.17
C LYS A 179 18.70 1.90 5.01
N MET A 180 19.74 1.08 4.78
CA MET A 180 21.07 1.59 4.45
C MET A 180 21.13 2.36 3.12
N HIS A 181 20.30 2.01 2.14
CA HIS A 181 20.19 2.81 0.91
C HIS A 181 19.55 4.17 1.19
N ALA A 182 18.48 4.21 2.00
CA ALA A 182 17.84 5.46 2.39
C ALA A 182 18.82 6.38 3.15
N HIS A 183 19.59 5.82 4.08
CA HIS A 183 20.63 6.56 4.80
C HIS A 183 21.68 7.14 3.85
N ARG A 184 22.16 6.38 2.86
CA ARG A 184 23.19 6.85 1.92
C ARG A 184 22.73 8.02 1.06
N HIS A 185 21.44 8.07 0.73
CA HIS A 185 20.89 9.08 -0.17
C HIS A 185 20.26 10.28 0.54
N TYR A 186 20.19 10.28 1.88
CA TYR A 186 19.70 11.43 2.62
C TYR A 186 20.82 12.48 2.80
N PRO A 187 20.56 13.77 2.52
CA PRO A 187 21.56 14.84 2.65
C PRO A 187 21.73 15.27 4.12
N PHE A 188 22.35 14.41 4.94
CA PHE A 188 22.57 14.68 6.37
C PHE A 188 23.31 16.00 6.61
N ALA A 189 24.32 16.32 5.80
CA ALA A 189 25.08 17.56 5.94
C ALA A 189 24.21 18.82 5.83
N GLU A 190 23.19 18.83 4.97
CA GLU A 190 22.26 19.96 4.84
C GLU A 190 21.35 20.08 6.08
N ALA A 191 20.86 18.95 6.59
CA ALA A 191 20.04 18.92 7.81
C ALA A 191 20.87 19.31 9.05
N GLU A 192 22.12 18.87 9.13
CA GLU A 192 23.06 19.21 10.19
C GLU A 192 23.44 20.69 10.14
N ALA A 193 23.63 21.27 8.95
CA ALA A 193 23.90 22.70 8.80
C ALA A 193 22.79 23.56 9.42
N LEU A 194 21.52 23.22 9.20
CA LEU A 194 20.40 23.92 9.84
C LEU A 194 20.49 23.90 11.37
N ALA A 195 20.88 22.77 11.95
CA ALA A 195 21.05 22.63 13.39
C ALA A 195 22.29 23.40 13.87
N GLN A 196 23.41 23.31 13.14
CA GLN A 196 24.66 24.01 13.44
C GLN A 196 24.48 25.53 13.40
N ASP A 197 23.72 26.05 12.43
CA ASP A 197 23.39 27.47 12.32
C ASP A 197 22.66 27.97 13.58
N PHE A 198 21.73 27.18 14.12
CA PHE A 198 21.05 27.51 15.36
C PHE A 198 21.96 27.39 16.58
N LEU A 199 22.79 26.34 16.66
CA LEU A 199 23.76 26.16 17.74
C LEU A 199 24.78 27.30 17.80
N ALA A 200 25.19 27.82 16.65
CA ALA A 200 26.08 28.97 16.57
C ALA A 200 25.43 30.30 17.02
N ALA A 201 24.09 30.33 17.16
CA ALA A 201 23.35 31.53 17.56
C ALA A 201 23.36 31.78 19.07
N TYR A 202 23.88 30.86 19.89
CA TYR A 202 24.01 31.05 21.33
C TYR A 202 25.38 30.60 21.89
N PRO A 203 25.84 31.18 23.02
CA PRO A 203 27.14 30.86 23.61
C PRO A 203 27.25 29.45 24.20
#